data_AF-A0A8J7CVF1-F1
#
_entry.id   AF-A0A8J7CVF1-F1
#
_cell.length_a   1.000
_cell.length_b   1.000
_cell.length_c   1.000
_cell.angle_alpha   90.00
_cell.angle_beta   90.00
_cell.angle_gamma   90.00
#
_symmetry.space_group_name_H-M   'P 1'
#
loop_
_entity.id
_entity.type
_entity.pdbx_description
1 polymer ?
#
loop_
_entity_poly.entity_id
_entity_poly.type
_entity_poly.pdbx_seq_one_letter_code
_entity_poly.pdbx_strand_id
1 'polypeptide(L)'
;YVPGVISLKGREITVPGDISSAAFFLVLGTIHPDAELLLEGVGVNPTRTGILDVLQTMGAKIEMKNRRVEGGEPVADLLVRSASLKGVPIGGAMIPRLIDEIPVLAVAATQAEGITLIRDAEELKVKESDRITAMVTELRKLGARIEATSDGMVIEGPTPLHGGEVEVYHDHRIAMSLAVAGSIAQGKEPVAIRDAEIAVISYPHFFDQLAGLGE
;
A
#
# COMPACT_ATOMS: atom_id res chain seq x y z
N TYR A 1 17.12 24.84 16.02
CA TYR A 1 18.47 25.40 15.79
C TYR A 1 19.44 24.24 15.73
N VAL A 2 19.90 23.86 14.54
CA VAL A 2 21.05 22.96 14.42
C VAL A 2 22.29 23.86 14.50
N PRO A 3 23.20 23.67 15.48
CA PRO A 3 24.40 24.48 15.58
C PRO A 3 25.18 24.44 14.26
N GLY A 4 25.74 25.58 13.84
CA GLY A 4 26.59 25.64 12.65
C GLY A 4 27.86 24.79 12.77
N VAL A 5 28.43 24.43 11.61
CA VAL A 5 29.66 23.63 11.38
C VAL A 5 29.87 22.52 12.42
N ILE A 6 29.18 21.40 12.21
CA ILE A 6 29.42 20.15 12.92
C ILE A 6 30.29 19.25 12.01
N SER A 7 31.38 18.71 12.52
CA SER A 7 32.21 17.76 11.77
C SER A 7 31.48 16.42 11.66
N LEU A 8 31.13 16.01 10.42
CA LEU A 8 30.56 14.70 10.13
C LEU A 8 31.68 13.67 9.90
N LYS A 9 31.48 12.45 10.39
CA LYS A 9 32.38 11.32 10.17
C LYS A 9 31.63 10.22 9.43
N GLY A 10 32.30 9.58 8.48
CA GLY A 10 31.75 8.39 7.81
C GLY A 10 31.40 7.30 8.82
N ARG A 11 30.30 6.59 8.55
CA ARG A 11 29.79 5.47 9.36
C ARG A 11 29.33 4.37 8.41
N GLU A 12 29.46 3.13 8.87
CA GLU A 12 28.72 2.01 8.29
C GLU A 12 27.26 2.13 8.73
N ILE A 13 26.34 2.04 7.78
CA ILE A 13 24.90 2.21 8.00
C ILE A 13 24.18 1.06 7.31
N THR A 14 23.45 0.29 8.10
CA THR A 14 22.43 -0.63 7.59
C THR A 14 21.17 0.17 7.31
N VAL A 15 20.71 0.14 6.06
CA VAL A 15 19.50 0.85 5.63
C VAL A 15 18.28 -0.06 5.87
N PRO A 16 17.26 0.39 6.63
CA PRO A 16 16.04 -0.38 6.83
C PRO A 16 15.28 -0.65 5.52
N GLY A 17 14.48 -1.71 5.50
CA GLY A 17 13.50 -1.95 4.45
C GLY A 17 12.45 -0.84 4.39
N ASP A 18 11.97 -0.52 3.19
CA ASP A 18 11.01 0.56 2.98
C ASP A 18 9.57 0.11 3.32
N ILE A 19 8.93 0.82 4.25
CA ILE A 19 7.52 0.58 4.63
C ILE A 19 6.57 0.80 3.45
N SER A 20 6.91 1.70 2.51
CA SER A 20 6.11 1.94 1.31
C SER A 20 6.11 0.72 0.37
N SER A 21 7.24 0.04 0.25
CA SER A 21 7.34 -1.22 -0.50
C SER A 21 6.71 -2.39 0.24
N ALA A 22 6.84 -2.44 1.57
CA ALA A 22 6.20 -3.45 2.41
C ALA A 22 4.66 -3.33 2.39
N ALA A 23 4.12 -2.13 2.20
CA ALA A 23 2.68 -1.84 2.16
C ALA A 23 1.90 -2.75 1.20
N PHE A 24 2.45 -3.02 0.02
CA PHE A 24 1.81 -3.89 -0.97
C PHE A 24 1.59 -5.31 -0.46
N PHE A 25 2.60 -5.86 0.20
CA PHE A 25 2.55 -7.19 0.78
C PHE A 25 1.78 -7.24 2.10
N LEU A 26 1.79 -6.16 2.89
CA LEU A 26 0.94 -6.03 4.07
C LEU A 26 -0.55 -6.06 3.68
N VAL A 27 -0.93 -5.32 2.63
CA VAL A 27 -2.30 -5.35 2.12
C VAL A 27 -2.61 -6.73 1.55
N LEU A 28 -1.78 -7.26 0.65
CA LEU A 28 -2.01 -8.56 0.02
C LEU A 28 -2.15 -9.69 1.06
N GLY A 29 -1.23 -9.79 2.02
CA GLY A 29 -1.27 -10.78 3.10
C GLY A 29 -2.46 -10.62 4.05
N THR A 30 -3.10 -9.45 4.05
CA THR A 30 -4.33 -9.21 4.82
C THR A 30 -5.57 -9.66 4.05
N ILE A 31 -5.68 -9.34 2.75
CA ILE A 31 -6.90 -9.50 1.96
C ILE A 31 -6.95 -10.81 1.14
N HIS A 32 -5.82 -11.44 0.88
CA HIS A 32 -5.78 -12.76 0.23
C HIS A 32 -6.30 -13.83 1.19
N PRO A 33 -7.07 -14.83 0.73
CA PRO A 33 -7.50 -15.94 1.58
C PRO A 33 -6.30 -16.79 2.05
N ASP A 34 -6.33 -17.22 3.31
CA ASP A 34 -5.36 -18.16 3.90
C ASP A 34 -3.86 -17.79 3.71
N ALA A 35 -3.54 -16.50 3.78
CA ALA A 35 -2.20 -15.95 3.70
C ALA A 35 -1.54 -15.74 5.08
N GLU A 36 -0.25 -15.99 5.14
CA GLU A 36 0.65 -15.61 6.23
C GLU A 36 1.99 -15.18 5.62
N LEU A 37 2.40 -13.93 5.83
CA LEU A 37 3.64 -13.37 5.28
C LEU A 37 4.48 -12.76 6.40
N LEU A 38 5.78 -13.05 6.40
CA LEU A 38 6.77 -12.40 7.26
C LEU A 38 7.61 -11.44 6.42
N LEU A 39 7.52 -10.14 6.70
CA LEU A 39 8.31 -9.09 6.07
C LEU A 39 9.44 -8.69 7.03
N GLU A 40 10.67 -9.10 6.72
CA GLU A 40 11.81 -8.89 7.62
C GLU A 40 12.44 -7.51 7.46
N GLY A 41 12.94 -6.94 8.56
CA GLY A 41 13.79 -5.75 8.52
C GLY A 41 13.11 -4.47 8.03
N VAL A 42 11.80 -4.32 8.22
CA VAL A 42 11.04 -3.15 7.76
C VAL A 42 11.24 -1.97 8.70
N GLY A 43 11.53 -0.80 8.14
CA GLY A 43 11.58 0.46 8.87
C GLY A 43 10.20 0.83 9.43
N VAL A 44 10.13 1.07 10.75
CA VAL A 44 8.89 1.40 11.47
C VAL A 44 8.96 2.78 12.11
N ASN A 45 9.54 3.74 11.40
CA ASN A 45 9.59 5.13 11.86
C ASN A 45 8.17 5.68 11.99
N PRO A 46 7.75 6.20 13.16
CA PRO A 46 6.38 6.65 13.40
C PRO A 46 5.85 7.67 12.39
N THR A 47 6.73 8.43 11.74
CA THR A 47 6.36 9.40 10.70
C THR A 47 5.92 8.76 9.38
N ARG A 48 6.20 7.47 9.18
CA ARG A 48 5.95 6.71 7.94
C ARG A 48 5.05 5.48 8.14
N THR A 49 4.69 5.15 9.38
CA THR A 49 3.89 3.95 9.69
C THR A 49 2.38 4.19 9.69
N GLY A 50 1.89 5.25 9.04
CA GLY A 50 0.44 5.55 9.02
C GLY A 50 -0.38 4.38 8.47
N ILE A 51 0.15 3.63 7.50
CA ILE A 51 -0.51 2.44 6.96
C ILE A 51 -0.74 1.35 8.03
N LEU A 52 0.20 1.14 8.96
CA LEU A 52 0.05 0.13 10.00
C LEU A 52 -1.11 0.49 10.94
N ASP A 53 -1.21 1.77 11.30
CA ASP A 53 -2.29 2.29 12.14
C ASP A 53 -3.66 2.13 11.44
N VAL A 54 -3.73 2.44 10.15
CA VAL A 54 -4.95 2.29 9.35
C VAL A 54 -5.34 0.82 9.20
N LEU A 55 -4.44 -0.05 8.77
CA LEU A 55 -4.72 -1.48 8.60
C LEU A 55 -5.17 -2.11 9.92
N GLN A 56 -4.52 -1.77 11.04
CA GLN A 56 -4.94 -2.25 12.36
C GLN A 56 -6.34 -1.74 12.73
N THR A 57 -6.66 -0.48 12.42
CA THR A 57 -8.01 0.09 12.65
C THR A 57 -9.07 -0.59 11.78
N MET A 58 -8.72 -0.97 10.55
CA MET A 58 -9.57 -1.77 9.67
C MET A 58 -9.75 -3.21 10.16
N GLY A 59 -8.91 -3.70 11.06
CA GLY A 59 -8.98 -5.07 11.62
C GLY A 59 -7.91 -6.04 11.12
N ALA A 60 -6.87 -5.56 10.42
CA ALA A 60 -5.77 -6.39 9.96
C ALA A 60 -5.02 -7.04 11.14
N LYS A 61 -4.51 -8.26 10.90
CA LYS A 61 -3.70 -9.01 11.87
C LYS A 61 -2.23 -8.84 11.53
N ILE A 62 -1.63 -7.77 12.05
CA ILE A 62 -0.21 -7.46 11.87
C ILE A 62 0.49 -7.48 13.24
N GLU A 63 1.53 -8.30 13.36
CA GLU A 63 2.35 -8.42 14.56
C GLU A 63 3.77 -7.91 14.27
N MET A 64 4.29 -7.02 15.12
CA MET A 64 5.68 -6.58 15.05
C MET A 64 6.57 -7.51 15.88
N LYS A 65 7.56 -8.14 15.23
CA LYS A 65 8.57 -9.01 15.83
C LYS A 65 9.95 -8.37 15.74
N ASN A 66 10.90 -8.88 16.52
CA ASN A 66 12.34 -8.52 16.46
C ASN A 66 12.62 -7.02 16.34
N ARG A 67 11.95 -6.22 17.18
CA ARG A 67 12.09 -4.75 17.20
C ARG A 67 13.52 -4.37 17.60
N ARG A 68 14.15 -3.52 16.81
CA ARG A 68 15.54 -3.10 16.98
C ARG A 68 15.78 -1.72 16.38
N VAL A 69 17.00 -1.22 16.52
CA VAL A 69 17.46 0.02 15.90
C VAL A 69 18.63 -0.31 14.98
N GLU A 70 18.52 0.06 13.71
CA GLU A 70 19.56 -0.13 12.69
C GLU A 70 19.75 1.20 11.94
N GLY A 71 21.00 1.61 11.75
CA GLY A 71 21.28 2.89 11.06
C GLY A 71 20.72 4.14 11.76
N GLY A 72 20.28 4.04 13.02
CA GLY A 72 19.59 5.10 13.74
C GLY A 72 18.07 5.12 13.56
N GLU A 73 17.52 4.20 12.79
CA GLU A 73 16.08 4.07 12.52
C GLU A 73 15.49 2.86 13.27
N PRO A 74 14.24 2.95 13.75
CA PRO A 74 13.55 1.81 14.33
C PRO A 74 13.14 0.81 13.23
N VAL A 75 13.41 -0.47 13.47
CA VAL A 75 13.19 -1.58 12.53
C VAL A 75 12.43 -2.71 13.23
N ALA A 76 11.56 -3.40 12.51
CA ALA A 76 10.87 -4.59 12.98
C ALA A 76 10.61 -5.57 11.83
N ASP A 77 10.39 -6.84 12.17
CA ASP A 77 9.83 -7.80 11.22
C ASP A 77 8.31 -7.77 11.38
N LEU A 78 7.57 -7.71 10.27
CA LEU A 78 6.11 -7.57 10.28
C LEU A 78 5.48 -8.89 9.82
N LEU A 79 4.79 -9.57 10.73
CA LEU A 79 4.05 -10.77 10.43
C LEU A 79 2.59 -10.41 10.18
N VAL A 80 2.14 -10.57 8.94
CA VAL A 80 0.76 -10.30 8.52
C VAL A 80 0.03 -11.60 8.19
N ARG A 81 -1.26 -11.65 8.53
CA ARG A 81 -2.15 -12.79 8.25
C ARG A 81 -3.48 -12.32 7.69
N SER A 82 -4.15 -13.22 6.98
CA SER A 82 -5.51 -12.98 6.49
C SER A 82 -6.45 -12.53 7.62
N ALA A 83 -7.21 -11.49 7.31
CA ALA A 83 -8.18 -10.90 8.21
C ALA A 83 -9.36 -10.30 7.45
N SER A 84 -10.55 -10.38 8.04
CA SER A 84 -11.69 -9.60 7.57
C SER A 84 -11.49 -8.13 7.95
N LEU A 85 -11.62 -7.24 6.98
CA LEU A 85 -11.48 -5.81 7.18
C LEU A 85 -12.85 -5.14 7.30
N LYS A 86 -12.88 -3.98 7.95
CA LYS A 86 -14.01 -3.06 8.01
C LYS A 86 -13.63 -1.72 7.43
N GLY A 87 -14.58 -1.06 6.79
CA GLY A 87 -14.42 0.29 6.28
C GLY A 87 -14.23 1.30 7.41
N VAL A 88 -13.33 2.27 7.20
CA VAL A 88 -12.97 3.28 8.21
C VAL A 88 -12.78 4.66 7.57
N PRO A 89 -12.97 5.76 8.31
CA PRO A 89 -12.54 7.07 7.85
C PRO A 89 -11.02 7.24 7.98
N ILE A 90 -10.37 7.79 6.94
CA ILE A 90 -8.94 8.10 6.87
C ILE A 90 -8.82 9.58 6.45
N GLY A 91 -8.13 10.39 7.24
CA GLY A 91 -7.99 11.82 6.96
C GLY A 91 -7.13 12.57 7.98
N GLY A 92 -7.08 13.89 7.83
CA GLY A 92 -6.36 14.80 8.71
C GLY A 92 -4.88 14.46 8.86
N ALA A 93 -4.39 14.47 10.11
CA ALA A 93 -2.97 14.24 10.42
C ALA A 93 -2.44 12.86 10.02
N MET A 94 -3.31 11.93 9.62
CA MET A 94 -2.90 10.64 9.12
C MET A 94 -2.34 10.71 7.70
N ILE A 95 -2.91 11.56 6.84
CA ILE A 95 -2.61 11.59 5.41
C ILE A 95 -1.11 11.81 5.12
N PRO A 96 -0.40 12.77 5.75
CA PRO A 96 1.03 12.96 5.49
C PRO A 96 1.91 11.76 5.88
N ARG A 97 1.43 10.87 6.77
CA ARG A 97 2.16 9.68 7.25
C ARG A 97 1.97 8.45 6.37
N LEU A 98 1.04 8.50 5.40
CA LEU A 98 0.68 7.39 4.53
C LEU A 98 0.29 7.80 3.10
N ILE A 99 0.62 9.03 2.69
CA ILE A 99 0.13 9.63 1.44
C ILE A 99 0.40 8.72 0.24
N ASP A 100 1.56 8.08 0.23
CA ASP A 100 1.94 7.23 -0.89
C ASP A 100 1.39 5.80 -0.81
N GLU A 101 0.79 5.41 0.32
CA GLU A 101 0.14 4.12 0.55
C GLU A 101 -1.37 4.14 0.25
N ILE A 102 -1.93 5.33 -0.01
CA ILE A 102 -3.36 5.49 -0.32
C ILE A 102 -3.80 4.62 -1.53
N PRO A 103 -3.03 4.52 -2.63
CA PRO A 103 -3.40 3.64 -3.75
C PRO A 103 -3.65 2.18 -3.33
N VAL A 104 -2.78 1.59 -2.52
CA VAL A 104 -2.95 0.20 -2.10
C VAL A 104 -3.98 0.05 -0.96
N LEU A 105 -4.13 1.07 -0.12
CA LEU A 105 -5.24 1.12 0.85
C LEU A 105 -6.61 1.18 0.16
N ALA A 106 -6.71 1.82 -1.01
CA ALA A 106 -7.94 1.79 -1.80
C ALA A 106 -8.28 0.37 -2.24
N VAL A 107 -7.27 -0.45 -2.61
CA VAL A 107 -7.46 -1.89 -2.90
C VAL A 107 -7.94 -2.62 -1.66
N ALA A 108 -7.32 -2.42 -0.50
CA ALA A 108 -7.75 -3.04 0.76
C ALA A 108 -9.22 -2.71 1.09
N ALA A 109 -9.61 -1.45 0.89
CA ALA A 109 -10.96 -0.96 1.13
C ALA A 109 -12.02 -1.60 0.23
N THR A 110 -11.68 -2.01 -1.00
CA THR A 110 -12.61 -2.76 -1.85
C THR A 110 -13.03 -4.10 -1.23
N GLN A 111 -12.21 -4.66 -0.34
CA GLN A 111 -12.46 -5.94 0.33
C GLN A 111 -12.96 -5.77 1.78
N ALA A 112 -13.09 -4.52 2.26
CA ALA A 112 -13.47 -4.22 3.63
C ALA A 112 -14.99 -4.05 3.77
N GLU A 113 -15.58 -4.58 4.84
CA GLU A 113 -17.02 -4.47 5.09
C GLU A 113 -17.43 -3.04 5.44
N GLY A 114 -18.33 -2.46 4.66
CA GLY A 114 -18.86 -1.11 4.85
C GLY A 114 -18.12 -0.07 4.00
N ILE A 115 -18.12 1.19 4.47
CA ILE A 115 -17.59 2.33 3.72
C ILE A 115 -16.24 2.75 4.30
N THR A 116 -15.22 2.82 3.45
CA THR A 116 -13.98 3.56 3.73
C THR A 116 -14.08 4.94 3.10
N LEU A 117 -13.83 5.98 3.89
CA LEU A 117 -13.82 7.37 3.44
C LEU A 117 -12.41 7.93 3.56
N ILE A 118 -11.79 8.27 2.44
CA ILE A 118 -10.50 8.96 2.39
C ILE A 118 -10.76 10.43 2.07
N ARG A 119 -10.23 11.34 2.89
CA ARG A 119 -10.37 12.80 2.77
C ARG A 119 -9.06 13.51 3.10
N ASP A 120 -8.99 14.82 2.84
CA ASP A 120 -7.81 15.66 3.08
C ASP A 120 -6.54 15.17 2.32
N ALA A 121 -6.73 14.58 1.13
CA ALA A 121 -5.70 13.94 0.31
C ALA A 121 -5.52 14.59 -1.06
N GLU A 122 -5.79 15.90 -1.19
CA GLU A 122 -5.66 16.64 -2.46
C GLU A 122 -4.26 16.56 -3.09
N GLU A 123 -3.21 16.35 -2.28
CA GLU A 123 -1.83 16.19 -2.76
C GLU A 123 -1.67 15.00 -3.72
N LEU A 124 -2.55 14.00 -3.63
CA LEU A 124 -2.55 12.85 -4.56
C LEU A 124 -2.79 13.24 -6.02
N LYS A 125 -3.41 14.41 -6.29
CA LYS A 125 -3.71 14.86 -7.65
C LYS A 125 -2.47 15.35 -8.40
N VAL A 126 -1.39 15.64 -7.68
CA VAL A 126 -0.17 16.28 -8.21
C VAL A 126 1.09 15.45 -7.92
N LYS A 127 0.92 14.16 -7.64
CA LYS A 127 2.02 13.19 -7.57
C LYS A 127 2.53 12.88 -8.98
N GLU A 128 3.15 11.74 -9.19
CA GLU A 128 3.58 11.27 -10.52
C GLU A 128 2.41 11.21 -11.52
N SER A 129 1.20 11.01 -11.00
CA SER A 129 -0.07 11.11 -11.71
C SER A 129 -1.16 11.70 -10.79
N ASP A 130 -2.38 11.92 -11.31
CA ASP A 130 -3.56 12.08 -10.46
C ASP A 130 -3.99 10.70 -9.93
N ARG A 131 -3.43 10.32 -8.78
CA ARG A 131 -3.62 9.01 -8.16
C ARG A 131 -5.07 8.77 -7.73
N ILE A 132 -5.83 9.81 -7.42
CA ILE A 132 -7.26 9.67 -7.07
C ILE A 132 -8.03 9.23 -8.32
N THR A 133 -7.91 10.01 -9.40
CA THR A 133 -8.63 9.75 -10.64
C THR A 133 -8.25 8.39 -11.21
N ALA A 134 -6.96 8.06 -11.21
CA ALA A 134 -6.48 6.79 -11.73
C ALA A 134 -6.99 5.59 -10.92
N MET A 135 -6.85 5.57 -9.59
CA MET A 135 -7.33 4.44 -8.77
C MET A 135 -8.84 4.26 -8.87
N VAL A 136 -9.61 5.35 -8.90
CA VAL A 136 -11.07 5.29 -9.08
C VAL A 136 -11.43 4.71 -10.46
N THR A 137 -10.75 5.15 -11.51
CA THR A 137 -11.01 4.70 -12.87
C THR A 137 -10.68 3.22 -13.04
N GLU A 138 -9.49 2.81 -12.61
CA GLU A 138 -9.01 1.45 -12.84
C GLU A 138 -9.70 0.43 -11.93
N LEU A 139 -9.93 0.73 -10.65
CA LEU A 139 -10.66 -0.19 -9.78
C LEU A 139 -12.13 -0.36 -10.21
N ARG A 140 -12.76 0.68 -10.79
CA ARG A 140 -14.11 0.55 -11.39
C ARG A 140 -14.13 -0.40 -12.57
N LYS A 141 -13.10 -0.39 -13.43
CA LYS A 141 -12.97 -1.37 -14.53
C LYS A 141 -12.95 -2.81 -14.00
N LEU A 142 -12.33 -3.01 -12.84
CA LEU A 142 -12.26 -4.31 -12.15
C LEU A 142 -13.52 -4.63 -11.31
N GLY A 143 -14.52 -3.74 -11.27
CA GLY A 143 -15.82 -3.99 -10.61
C GLY A 143 -15.99 -3.37 -9.21
N ALA A 144 -15.02 -2.60 -8.72
CA ALA A 144 -15.12 -1.97 -7.40
C ALA A 144 -16.21 -0.89 -7.35
N ARG A 145 -16.87 -0.75 -6.18
CA ARG A 145 -17.74 0.39 -5.87
C ARG A 145 -16.91 1.49 -5.21
N ILE A 146 -16.40 2.38 -6.04
CA ILE A 146 -15.52 3.48 -5.63
C ILE A 146 -15.94 4.77 -6.32
N GLU A 147 -15.87 5.91 -5.64
CA GLU A 147 -16.12 7.23 -6.20
C GLU A 147 -15.02 8.23 -5.77
N ALA A 148 -14.62 9.10 -6.69
CA ALA A 148 -13.72 10.21 -6.38
C ALA A 148 -14.46 11.34 -5.66
N THR A 149 -13.82 11.98 -4.69
CA THR A 149 -14.24 13.27 -4.14
C THR A 149 -13.27 14.38 -4.59
N SER A 150 -13.51 15.62 -4.15
CA SER A 150 -12.60 16.73 -4.40
C SER A 150 -11.21 16.54 -3.79
N ASP A 151 -11.10 15.73 -2.74
CA ASP A 151 -9.95 15.63 -1.83
C ASP A 151 -9.64 14.17 -1.43
N GLY A 152 -10.20 13.18 -2.13
CA GLY A 152 -10.05 11.78 -1.76
C GLY A 152 -11.02 10.84 -2.48
N MET A 153 -11.50 9.83 -1.78
CA MET A 153 -12.27 8.71 -2.34
C MET A 153 -13.28 8.16 -1.33
N VAL A 154 -14.43 7.69 -1.82
CA VAL A 154 -15.40 6.88 -1.08
C VAL A 154 -15.40 5.48 -1.66
N ILE A 155 -15.20 4.46 -0.83
CA ILE A 155 -15.07 3.06 -1.27
C ILE A 155 -16.02 2.20 -0.45
N GLU A 156 -16.93 1.50 -1.12
CA GLU A 156 -17.88 0.59 -0.48
C GLU A 156 -17.48 -0.86 -0.78
N GLY A 157 -17.23 -1.64 0.28
CA GLY A 157 -16.91 -3.05 0.20
C GLY A 157 -17.76 -3.92 1.12
N PRO A 158 -17.63 -5.26 1.04
CA PRO A 158 -16.75 -5.95 0.11
C PRO A 158 -17.34 -6.00 -1.31
N THR A 159 -16.51 -5.82 -2.31
CA THR A 159 -16.84 -5.99 -3.74
C THR A 159 -15.84 -6.93 -4.38
N PRO A 160 -16.28 -8.07 -4.98
CA PRO A 160 -15.39 -8.92 -5.77
C PRO A 160 -14.77 -8.11 -6.90
N LEU A 161 -13.44 -8.20 -7.04
CA LEU A 161 -12.75 -7.69 -8.21
C LEU A 161 -12.68 -8.78 -9.29
N HIS A 162 -12.64 -8.38 -10.54
CA HIS A 162 -12.59 -9.26 -11.71
C HIS A 162 -11.43 -8.92 -12.62
N GLY A 163 -11.18 -9.79 -13.61
CA GLY A 163 -10.22 -9.53 -14.69
C GLY A 163 -10.60 -8.31 -15.54
N GLY A 164 -9.64 -7.88 -16.35
CA GLY A 164 -9.79 -6.74 -17.23
C GLY A 164 -8.45 -6.08 -17.54
N GLU A 165 -8.48 -5.07 -18.40
CA GLU A 165 -7.29 -4.31 -18.77
C GLU A 165 -7.25 -2.98 -18.01
N VAL A 166 -6.07 -2.65 -17.46
CA VAL A 166 -5.86 -1.43 -16.66
C VAL A 166 -4.60 -0.68 -17.05
N GLU A 167 -4.60 0.62 -16.80
CA GLU A 167 -3.51 1.56 -17.10
C GLU A 167 -2.86 2.11 -15.84
N VAL A 168 -1.56 2.41 -15.91
CA VAL A 168 -0.77 2.85 -14.75
C VAL A 168 -0.41 4.32 -14.76
N TYR A 169 -0.72 5.05 -15.85
CA TYR A 169 -0.51 6.50 -15.96
C TYR A 169 0.92 6.97 -15.63
N HIS A 170 1.91 6.15 -16.00
CA HIS A 170 3.32 6.34 -15.64
C HIS A 170 3.58 6.45 -14.14
N ASP A 171 2.78 5.78 -13.30
CA ASP A 171 2.91 5.77 -11.84
C ASP A 171 3.15 4.34 -11.31
N HIS A 172 4.34 4.13 -10.76
CA HIS A 172 4.76 2.84 -10.20
C HIS A 172 3.89 2.37 -9.03
N ARG A 173 3.30 3.29 -8.25
CA ARG A 173 2.45 2.91 -7.13
C ARG A 173 1.07 2.44 -7.57
N ILE A 174 0.59 2.97 -8.70
CA ILE A 174 -0.62 2.48 -9.34
C ILE A 174 -0.38 1.09 -9.92
N ALA A 175 0.74 0.89 -10.63
CA ALA A 175 1.13 -0.43 -11.15
C ALA A 175 1.16 -1.51 -10.06
N MET A 176 1.86 -1.25 -8.95
CA MET A 176 1.97 -2.20 -7.83
C MET A 176 0.62 -2.39 -7.10
N SER A 177 -0.20 -1.35 -6.96
CA SER A 177 -1.53 -1.48 -6.34
C SER A 177 -2.48 -2.32 -7.20
N LEU A 178 -2.48 -2.10 -8.51
CA LEU A 178 -3.28 -2.89 -9.46
C LEU A 178 -2.79 -4.33 -9.56
N ALA A 179 -1.50 -4.58 -9.36
CA ALA A 179 -0.98 -5.94 -9.23
C ALA A 179 -1.53 -6.65 -7.99
N VAL A 180 -1.56 -5.98 -6.83
CA VAL A 180 -2.21 -6.52 -5.62
C VAL A 180 -3.70 -6.77 -5.86
N ALA A 181 -4.40 -5.89 -6.56
CA ALA A 181 -5.80 -6.09 -6.95
C ALA A 181 -5.97 -7.32 -7.86
N GLY A 182 -5.07 -7.48 -8.84
CA GLY A 182 -5.04 -8.64 -9.74
C GLY A 182 -4.78 -9.97 -9.03
N SER A 183 -3.97 -9.97 -7.97
CA SER A 183 -3.69 -11.17 -7.16
C SER A 183 -4.91 -11.69 -6.39
N ILE A 184 -5.95 -10.88 -6.19
CA ILE A 184 -7.20 -11.30 -5.53
C ILE A 184 -8.42 -11.27 -6.46
N ALA A 185 -8.22 -10.97 -7.74
CA ALA A 185 -9.29 -10.90 -8.72
C ALA A 185 -9.89 -12.30 -8.97
N GLN A 186 -11.22 -12.36 -9.06
CA GLN A 186 -11.98 -13.57 -9.30
C GLN A 186 -12.31 -13.73 -10.77
N GLY A 187 -12.36 -14.99 -11.21
CA GLY A 187 -12.72 -15.35 -12.59
C GLY A 187 -11.54 -15.94 -13.36
N LYS A 188 -11.74 -16.13 -14.67
CA LYS A 188 -10.72 -16.71 -15.56
C LYS A 188 -9.95 -15.65 -16.35
N GLU A 189 -10.53 -14.46 -16.50
CA GLU A 189 -9.88 -13.35 -17.17
C GLU A 189 -8.83 -12.76 -16.22
N PRO A 190 -7.57 -12.60 -16.66
CA PRO A 190 -6.53 -11.98 -15.85
C PRO A 190 -6.72 -10.45 -15.77
N VAL A 191 -6.07 -9.81 -14.80
CA VAL A 191 -5.89 -8.36 -14.81
C VAL A 191 -4.63 -8.04 -15.63
N ALA A 192 -4.81 -7.50 -16.84
CA ALA A 192 -3.73 -7.10 -17.72
C ALA A 192 -3.32 -5.65 -17.43
N ILE A 193 -2.18 -5.46 -16.77
CA ILE A 193 -1.66 -4.14 -16.40
C ILE A 193 -0.73 -3.65 -17.52
N ARG A 194 -1.13 -2.59 -18.23
CA ARG A 194 -0.30 -1.96 -19.26
C ARG A 194 0.89 -1.24 -18.61
N ASP A 195 2.06 -1.37 -19.23
CA ASP A 195 3.33 -0.73 -18.82
C ASP A 195 3.72 -1.01 -17.35
N ALA A 196 3.39 -2.22 -16.86
CA ALA A 196 3.63 -2.64 -15.49
C ALA A 196 5.11 -2.58 -15.08
N GLU A 197 6.03 -2.69 -16.04
CA GLU A 197 7.49 -2.62 -15.83
C GLU A 197 7.94 -1.31 -15.16
N ILE A 198 7.13 -0.26 -15.18
CA ILE A 198 7.43 1.00 -14.49
C ILE A 198 7.64 0.84 -12.97
N ALA A 199 7.11 -0.25 -12.38
CA ALA A 199 7.38 -0.61 -10.99
C ALA A 199 8.89 -0.67 -10.67
N VAL A 200 9.75 -0.99 -11.66
CA VAL A 200 11.20 -1.09 -11.51
C VAL A 200 11.85 0.22 -11.01
N ILE A 201 11.20 1.37 -11.22
CA ILE A 201 11.70 2.68 -10.79
C ILE A 201 11.87 2.73 -9.26
N SER A 202 10.93 2.13 -8.53
CA SER A 202 10.93 2.13 -7.06
C SER A 202 11.22 0.74 -6.47
N TYR A 203 10.84 -0.32 -7.18
CA TYR A 203 10.92 -1.68 -6.68
C TYR A 203 11.26 -2.68 -7.81
N PRO A 204 12.56 -2.82 -8.15
CA PRO A 204 13.02 -3.67 -9.25
C PRO A 204 12.54 -5.12 -9.22
N HIS A 205 12.42 -5.71 -8.02
CA HIS A 205 12.08 -7.12 -7.84
C HIS A 205 10.62 -7.36 -7.46
N PHE A 206 9.75 -6.35 -7.60
CA PHE A 206 8.37 -6.42 -7.13
C PHE A 206 7.61 -7.61 -7.74
N PHE A 207 7.60 -7.72 -9.06
CA PHE A 207 6.86 -8.78 -9.76
C PHE A 207 7.48 -10.16 -9.53
N ASP A 208 8.80 -10.27 -9.44
CA ASP A 208 9.48 -11.52 -9.13
C ASP A 208 9.07 -12.03 -7.74
N GLN A 209 9.07 -11.14 -6.74
CA GLN A 209 8.66 -11.49 -5.39
C GLN A 209 7.17 -11.78 -5.29
N LEU A 210 6.32 -11.02 -5.98
CA LEU A 210 4.88 -11.27 -6.04
C LEU A 210 4.58 -12.63 -6.66
N ALA A 211 5.25 -12.99 -7.76
CA ALA A 211 5.10 -14.28 -8.43
C ALA A 211 5.62 -15.45 -7.59
N GLY A 212 6.61 -15.22 -6.71
CA GLY A 212 7.14 -16.22 -5.78
C GLY A 212 6.25 -16.46 -4.54
N LEU A 213 5.15 -15.72 -4.36
CA LEU A 213 4.20 -15.98 -3.29
C LEU A 213 3.27 -17.13 -3.67
N GLY A 214 3.21 -18.18 -2.85
CA GLY A 214 2.33 -19.33 -3.06
C GLY A 214 3.01 -20.61 -3.57
N GLU A 215 4.34 -20.65 -3.57
CA GLU A 215 5.10 -21.92 -3.48
C GLU A 215 5.08 -22.51 -2.07
#